data_AF-A0A0F4PYX2-F1
#
_entry.id   AF-A0A0F4PYX2-F1
#
_cell.length_a   1.000
_cell.length_b   1.000
_cell.length_c   1.000
_cell.angle_alpha   90.00
_cell.angle_beta   90.00
_cell.angle_gamma   90.00
#
_symmetry.space_group_name_H-M   'P 1'
#
loop_
_entity.id
_entity.type
_entity.pdbx_description
1 polymer ?
#
loop_
_entity_poly.entity_id
_entity_poly.type
_entity_poly.pdbx_seq_one_letter_code
_entity_poly.pdbx_strand_id
1 'polypeptide(L)'
;MVRLLFTFALLLLTTSSLAQSNLFVDKYKGGRTKADAHYSYMPVLVLGKGDQRIKLAGEYRAYMQEIEPSAKLGFSHLLADVKAKLEAKGFSTQVYCVQECDKRTYARLIDDTFRDSVLYRLGYYNVQENRFGYLSAMKTVNEQPRAVMLFAKQERSGGLSLGYEQIASLPMPDAGLSVQQDFEIDALDFSQLKAKEKDAKGSADHPLIERFPGSYIKSSGVSDYEPYPLIVGQYKKSIPVRTVGGKVTTLNYRIDKTVGPYAVHKNYMNALTQAGFTIIYECQARSCGNYILRDNYRDTIFAKRHDSDIYNMTEKSNFYLFTAEKDTPHGKLYTSMYSLQRRAKESVELVVDIIEEKGVSHVALNIDSDNLLKEIQNTGSVSLYGIEFDFNKHTIKPSSKAQLDEIAKFLTQRTDVSLFVVGHTDNKGAFDYNQDLASRRAQEVVNTLVRDYQITQQRLQAVGVGPVAPLAANDNDDNMQRNRRVELVLKAPMFL
;
A
#
# COMPACT_ATOMS: atom_id res chain seq x y z
N MET A 1 52.17 -56.02 17.85
CA MET A 1 51.92 -55.00 16.80
C MET A 1 50.42 -54.73 16.78
N VAL A 2 50.05 -53.47 17.08
CA VAL A 2 48.76 -52.78 16.86
C VAL A 2 47.49 -53.34 17.55
N ARG A 3 47.15 -52.68 18.68
CA ARG A 3 45.81 -52.53 19.26
C ARG A 3 44.95 -51.63 18.37
N LEU A 4 43.67 -51.94 18.18
CA LEU A 4 42.65 -50.92 17.93
C LEU A 4 41.43 -51.16 18.84
N LEU A 5 41.31 -50.32 19.86
CA LEU A 5 40.16 -50.22 20.76
C LEU A 5 39.08 -49.40 20.04
N PHE A 6 37.89 -50.00 19.88
CA PHE A 6 36.67 -49.26 19.58
C PHE A 6 36.33 -48.39 20.80
N THR A 7 36.53 -47.08 20.65
CA THR A 7 36.17 -46.09 21.66
C THR A 7 34.86 -45.44 21.23
N PHE A 8 33.83 -45.58 22.05
CA PHE A 8 32.57 -44.86 21.96
C PHE A 8 32.86 -43.34 22.04
N ALA A 9 32.81 -42.66 20.89
CA ALA A 9 32.81 -41.19 20.86
C ALA A 9 31.36 -40.72 20.95
N LEU A 10 30.96 -40.36 22.16
CA LEU A 10 29.79 -39.54 22.44
C LEU A 10 29.93 -38.23 21.65
N LEU A 11 29.25 -38.13 20.49
CA LEU A 11 29.12 -36.87 19.78
C LEU A 11 28.26 -35.94 20.64
N LEU A 12 28.92 -35.21 21.54
CA LEU A 12 28.39 -33.96 22.05
C LEU A 12 28.11 -33.08 20.83
N LEU A 13 26.84 -32.94 20.49
CA LEU A 13 26.33 -31.85 19.67
C LEU A 13 26.91 -30.57 20.28
N THR A 14 27.98 -30.06 19.68
CA THR A 14 28.41 -28.69 19.90
C THR A 14 27.22 -27.85 19.50
N THR A 15 26.56 -27.27 20.51
CA THR A 15 25.64 -26.16 20.32
C THR A 15 26.35 -25.18 19.40
N SER A 16 25.85 -25.10 18.17
CA SER A 16 26.33 -24.15 17.19
C SER A 16 26.26 -22.77 17.82
N SER A 17 27.44 -22.20 18.10
CA SER A 17 27.59 -20.79 18.46
C SER A 17 27.26 -19.96 17.22
N LEU A 18 25.97 -19.80 16.93
CA LEU A 18 25.49 -18.73 16.07
C LEU A 18 25.78 -17.40 16.79
N ALA A 19 26.50 -16.50 16.10
CA ALA A 19 26.78 -15.09 16.41
C ALA A 19 28.11 -14.71 17.10
N GLN A 20 29.20 -14.79 16.33
CA GLN A 20 30.37 -13.88 16.40
C GLN A 20 30.83 -13.65 14.95
N SER A 21 31.01 -12.46 14.35
CA SER A 21 30.81 -11.05 14.74
C SER A 21 30.92 -10.16 13.46
N ASN A 22 29.80 -9.82 12.80
CA ASN A 22 29.76 -8.79 11.73
C ASN A 22 29.50 -7.37 12.28
N LEU A 23 29.87 -7.14 13.53
CA LEU A 23 29.75 -5.82 14.16
C LEU A 23 30.99 -4.98 13.82
N PHE A 24 30.83 -3.69 13.53
CA PHE A 24 31.99 -2.80 13.36
C PHE A 24 32.70 -2.52 14.68
N VAL A 25 31.99 -2.68 15.80
CA VAL A 25 32.52 -2.59 17.16
C VAL A 25 32.12 -3.83 17.93
N ASP A 26 33.12 -4.51 18.50
CA ASP A 26 32.89 -5.68 19.34
C ASP A 26 32.16 -5.30 20.63
N LYS A 27 31.32 -6.23 21.10
CA LYS A 27 30.68 -6.14 22.41
C LYS A 27 31.75 -6.03 23.51
N TYR A 28 31.49 -5.20 24.51
CA TYR A 28 32.39 -5.02 25.65
C TYR A 28 32.58 -6.33 26.41
N LYS A 29 33.84 -6.72 26.63
CA LYS A 29 34.21 -7.96 27.33
C LYS A 29 33.82 -7.86 28.80
N GLY A 30 32.94 -8.75 29.25
CA GLY A 30 32.36 -8.73 30.60
C GLY A 30 31.06 -7.93 30.72
N GLY A 31 30.58 -7.28 29.65
CA GLY A 31 29.28 -6.63 29.61
C GLY A 31 28.15 -7.63 29.31
N ARG A 32 27.07 -7.58 30.08
CA ARG A 32 25.87 -8.40 29.89
C ARG A 32 25.00 -7.82 28.77
N THR A 33 24.77 -8.58 27.69
CA THR A 33 23.82 -8.17 26.63
C THR A 33 22.38 -8.24 27.15
N LYS A 34 21.62 -7.16 27.01
CA LYS A 34 20.21 -7.05 27.42
C LYS A 34 19.24 -7.15 26.26
N ALA A 35 19.66 -6.65 25.09
CA ALA A 35 18.89 -6.72 23.86
C ALA A 35 19.86 -6.67 22.67
N ASP A 36 19.43 -7.24 21.56
CA ASP A 36 20.08 -7.16 20.27
C ASP A 36 19.02 -7.16 19.17
N ALA A 37 19.37 -6.60 18.01
CA ALA A 37 18.52 -6.57 16.84
C ALA A 37 19.38 -6.71 15.58
N HIS A 38 18.83 -7.40 14.59
CA HIS A 38 19.42 -7.56 13.28
C HIS A 38 18.29 -7.50 12.26
N TYR A 39 18.36 -6.52 11.36
CA TYR A 39 17.44 -6.36 10.25
C TYR A 39 18.23 -6.33 8.95
N SER A 40 17.80 -7.15 8.01
CA SER A 40 18.41 -7.24 6.69
C SER A 40 18.36 -5.91 5.91
N TYR A 41 17.29 -5.14 6.07
CA TYR A 41 17.11 -3.83 5.41
C TYR A 41 16.20 -2.92 6.25
N MET A 42 16.74 -1.82 6.77
CA MET A 42 15.98 -0.88 7.61
C MET A 42 16.45 0.56 7.38
N PRO A 43 15.53 1.55 7.32
CA PRO A 43 15.91 2.95 7.27
C PRO A 43 16.18 3.45 8.69
N VAL A 44 17.28 4.17 8.88
CA VAL A 44 17.64 4.80 10.15
C VAL A 44 18.12 6.23 9.93
N LEU A 45 17.91 7.08 10.93
CA LEU A 45 18.49 8.41 10.95
C LEU A 45 19.80 8.38 11.73
N VAL A 46 20.83 8.96 11.13
CA VAL A 46 22.17 9.09 11.71
C VAL A 46 22.47 10.56 11.96
N LEU A 47 23.12 10.86 13.09
CA LEU A 47 23.61 12.21 13.38
C LEU A 47 24.85 12.54 12.54
N GLY A 48 24.70 13.52 11.65
CA GLY A 48 25.77 14.16 10.89
C GLY A 48 26.33 15.40 11.58
N LYS A 49 27.38 15.98 10.99
CA LYS A 49 27.97 17.24 11.46
C LYS A 49 26.93 18.35 11.58
N GLY A 50 27.03 19.18 12.62
CA GLY A 50 26.09 20.28 12.85
C GLY A 50 24.66 19.81 13.11
N ASP A 51 24.49 18.67 13.79
CA ASP A 51 23.20 18.04 14.12
C ASP A 51 22.32 17.69 12.90
N GLN A 52 22.95 17.54 11.72
CA GLN A 52 22.26 17.10 10.51
C GLN A 52 21.69 15.68 10.69
N ARG A 53 20.53 15.42 10.08
CA ARG A 53 19.89 14.10 10.09
C ARG A 53 20.10 13.43 8.75
N ILE A 54 20.94 12.42 8.74
CA ILE A 54 21.28 11.67 7.53
C ILE A 54 20.43 10.41 7.49
N LYS A 55 19.56 10.29 6.50
CA LYS A 55 18.74 9.09 6.28
C LYS A 55 19.56 8.05 5.54
N LEU A 56 19.81 6.91 6.18
CA LEU A 56 20.44 5.74 5.57
C LEU A 56 19.46 4.57 5.56
N ALA A 57 19.58 3.65 4.60
CA ALA A 57 18.81 2.42 4.57
C ALA A 57 19.71 1.26 4.14
N GLY A 58 19.59 0.11 4.81
CA GLY A 58 20.41 -1.06 4.52
C GLY A 58 20.49 -2.02 5.71
N GLU A 59 21.53 -2.84 5.76
CA GLU A 59 21.72 -3.83 6.81
C GLU A 59 21.95 -3.13 8.16
N TYR A 60 21.06 -3.40 9.10
CA TYR A 60 21.09 -2.80 10.43
C TYR A 60 21.38 -3.86 11.48
N ARG A 61 22.32 -3.54 12.38
CA ARG A 61 22.60 -4.36 13.56
C ARG A 61 22.71 -3.48 14.78
N ALA A 62 22.27 -4.00 15.91
CA ALA A 62 22.27 -3.25 17.14
C ALA A 62 22.39 -4.15 18.37
N TYR A 63 22.97 -3.61 19.43
CA TYR A 63 22.98 -4.27 20.73
C TYR A 63 22.95 -3.26 21.89
N MET A 64 22.47 -3.75 23.03
CA MET A 64 22.47 -3.06 24.31
C MET A 64 23.21 -3.90 25.34
N GLN A 65 24.20 -3.30 26.01
CA GLN A 65 24.94 -3.94 27.10
C GLN A 65 24.83 -3.16 28.40
N GLU A 66 24.76 -3.89 29.52
CA GLU A 66 25.06 -3.37 30.85
C GLU A 66 26.45 -3.85 31.26
N ILE A 67 27.27 -2.93 31.74
CA ILE A 67 28.64 -3.18 32.20
C ILE A 67 28.66 -2.84 33.69
N GLU A 68 29.01 -3.81 34.51
CA GLU A 68 29.07 -3.65 35.97
C GLU A 68 30.04 -2.53 36.37
N PRO A 69 29.83 -1.86 37.52
CA PRO A 69 30.72 -0.83 38.02
C PRO A 69 32.15 -1.38 38.15
N SER A 70 33.06 -0.82 37.35
CA SER A 70 34.50 -1.00 37.58
C SER A 70 35.05 0.32 38.11
N ALA A 71 35.99 0.27 39.05
CA ALA A 71 36.50 1.47 39.74
C ALA A 71 37.20 2.51 38.81
N LYS A 72 37.25 2.29 37.49
CA LYS A 72 38.03 3.12 36.55
C LYS A 72 37.38 3.38 35.18
N LEU A 73 36.19 2.85 34.87
CA LEU A 73 35.57 3.03 33.54
C LEU A 73 34.34 3.94 33.61
N GLY A 74 34.48 5.16 33.09
CA GLY A 74 33.37 6.07 32.86
C GLY A 74 32.84 6.03 31.42
N PHE A 75 31.63 6.54 31.20
CA PHE A 75 31.02 6.58 29.86
C PHE A 75 31.88 7.35 28.84
N SER A 76 32.55 8.42 29.28
CA SER A 76 33.42 9.26 28.45
C SER A 76 34.66 8.50 27.97
N HIS A 77 35.28 7.69 28.85
CA HIS A 77 36.41 6.85 28.49
C HIS A 77 36.01 5.76 27.50
N LEU A 78 34.85 5.12 27.72
CA LEU A 78 34.32 4.11 26.79
C LEU A 78 34.07 4.70 25.40
N LEU A 79 33.45 5.88 25.31
CA LEU A 79 33.20 6.54 24.03
C LEU A 79 34.50 6.98 23.35
N ALA A 80 35.49 7.46 24.12
CA ALA A 80 36.80 7.82 23.59
C ALA A 80 37.56 6.61 23.00
N ASP A 81 37.54 5.47 23.69
CA ASP A 81 38.14 4.22 23.21
C ASP A 81 37.46 3.72 21.92
N VAL A 82 36.13 3.71 21.89
CA VAL A 82 35.38 3.31 20.69
C VAL A 82 35.63 4.27 19.52
N LYS A 83 35.67 5.59 19.77
CA LYS A 83 36.02 6.60 18.77
C LYS A 83 37.38 6.30 18.14
N ALA A 84 38.41 6.08 18.96
CA ALA A 84 39.75 5.78 18.48
C ALA A 84 39.79 4.49 17.62
N LYS A 85 39.07 3.45 18.03
CA LYS A 85 38.95 2.20 17.27
C LYS A 85 38.25 2.40 15.92
N LEU A 86 37.18 3.18 15.89
CA LEU A 86 36.46 3.52 14.65
C LEU A 86 37.34 4.34 13.70
N GLU A 87 38.05 5.34 14.22
CA GLU A 87 38.99 6.16 13.44
C GLU A 87 40.14 5.33 12.87
N ALA A 88 40.70 4.39 13.65
CA ALA A 88 41.71 3.44 13.18
C ALA A 88 41.18 2.50 12.07
N LYS A 89 39.86 2.26 12.01
CA LYS A 89 39.19 1.52 10.92
C LYS A 89 38.75 2.42 9.76
N GLY A 90 39.11 3.70 9.79
CA GLY A 90 38.85 4.68 8.72
C GLY A 90 37.46 5.31 8.77
N PHE A 91 36.77 5.27 9.91
CA PHE A 91 35.56 6.07 10.10
C PHE A 91 35.92 7.52 10.43
N SER A 92 35.19 8.46 9.83
CA SER A 92 35.20 9.87 10.19
C SER A 92 34.15 10.13 11.27
N THR A 93 34.59 10.66 12.41
CA THR A 93 33.71 11.14 13.47
C THR A 93 32.82 12.28 12.95
N GLN A 94 31.50 12.09 13.00
CA GLN A 94 30.52 13.11 12.61
C GLN A 94 30.11 13.97 13.79
N VAL A 95 29.80 13.31 14.92
CA VAL A 95 29.38 13.94 16.16
C VAL A 95 30.03 13.18 17.32
N TYR A 96 30.62 13.89 18.26
CA TYR A 96 31.19 13.30 19.47
C TYR A 96 30.93 14.24 20.64
N CYS A 97 30.17 13.75 21.62
CA CYS A 97 29.86 14.51 22.82
C CYS A 97 30.02 13.65 24.07
N VAL A 98 30.78 14.18 25.03
CA VAL A 98 31.01 13.56 26.35
C VAL A 98 30.87 14.53 27.53
N GLN A 99 30.63 15.81 27.26
CA GLN A 99 30.46 16.87 28.24
C GLN A 99 29.40 17.85 27.72
N GLU A 100 28.50 18.31 28.59
CA GLU A 100 27.45 19.30 28.26
C GLU A 100 26.60 18.91 27.04
N CYS A 101 26.32 17.61 26.90
CA CYS A 101 25.61 17.08 25.74
C CYS A 101 24.14 17.49 25.71
N ASP A 102 23.65 17.92 24.54
CA ASP A 102 22.24 18.19 24.36
C ASP A 102 21.44 16.88 24.27
N LYS A 103 20.70 16.62 25.34
CA LYS A 103 19.77 15.50 25.41
C LYS A 103 18.67 15.58 24.35
N ARG A 104 18.24 16.80 23.94
CA ARG A 104 17.13 17.00 23.01
C ARG A 104 17.49 16.61 21.58
N THR A 105 18.70 16.96 21.10
CA THR A 105 19.18 16.55 19.78
C THR A 105 19.14 15.03 19.62
N TYR A 106 19.76 14.30 20.55
CA TYR A 106 19.78 12.83 20.50
C TYR A 106 18.36 12.24 20.66
N ALA A 107 17.59 12.76 21.62
CA ALA A 107 16.22 12.32 21.86
C ALA A 107 15.33 12.39 20.61
N ARG A 108 15.33 13.55 19.94
CA ARG A 108 14.51 13.76 18.74
C ARG A 108 14.94 12.86 17.60
N LEU A 109 16.24 12.62 17.43
CA LEU A 109 16.73 11.70 16.40
C LEU A 109 16.20 10.27 16.65
N ILE A 110 16.27 9.78 17.89
CA ILE A 110 15.77 8.45 18.23
C ILE A 110 14.25 8.37 18.10
N ASP A 111 13.51 9.41 18.51
CA ASP A 111 12.05 9.50 18.33
C ASP A 111 11.64 9.53 16.85
N ASP A 112 12.45 10.14 15.98
CA ASP A 112 12.23 10.18 14.54
C ASP A 112 12.74 8.92 13.81
N THR A 113 13.38 8.00 14.54
CA THR A 113 13.85 6.69 14.06
C THR A 113 12.86 5.58 14.46
N PHE A 114 13.11 4.35 14.02
CA PHE A 114 12.33 3.18 14.41
C PHE A 114 12.32 2.96 15.94
N ARG A 115 11.13 2.96 16.55
CA ARG A 115 10.91 2.93 18.02
C ARG A 115 11.41 1.68 18.76
N ASP A 116 11.73 0.63 18.03
CA ASP A 116 12.25 -0.63 18.59
C ASP A 116 13.78 -0.73 18.47
N SER A 117 14.44 0.38 18.10
CA SER A 117 15.89 0.50 18.18
C SER A 117 16.37 0.27 19.62
N VAL A 118 17.57 -0.30 19.76
CA VAL A 118 18.13 -0.60 21.09
C VAL A 118 18.40 0.67 21.88
N LEU A 119 18.66 1.78 21.19
CA LEU A 119 18.85 3.11 21.79
C LEU A 119 17.58 3.64 22.45
N TYR A 120 16.40 3.43 21.85
CA TYR A 120 15.13 3.79 22.49
C TYR A 120 14.94 3.02 23.81
N ARG A 121 15.28 1.72 23.82
CA ARG A 121 15.14 0.84 25.00
C ARG A 121 16.09 1.17 26.15
N LEU A 122 17.22 1.83 25.87
CA LEU A 122 18.15 2.30 26.89
C LEU A 122 17.59 3.44 27.76
N GLY A 123 16.46 4.03 27.36
CA GLY A 123 15.78 5.04 28.15
C GLY A 123 16.52 6.37 28.20
N TYR A 124 16.98 6.87 27.04
CA TYR A 124 17.67 8.16 26.93
C TYR A 124 16.85 9.31 27.55
N TYR A 125 15.51 9.22 27.57
CA TYR A 125 14.62 10.22 28.17
C TYR A 125 14.80 10.38 29.68
N ASN A 126 15.44 9.43 30.38
CA ASN A 126 15.64 9.45 31.83
C ASN A 126 17.07 9.76 32.28
N VAL A 127 17.97 10.15 31.37
CA VAL A 127 19.35 10.51 31.76
C VAL A 127 19.42 11.93 32.36
N GLN A 128 20.28 12.09 33.36
CA GLN A 128 20.66 13.39 33.92
C GLN A 128 21.73 14.04 33.01
N GLU A 129 21.72 15.37 32.95
CA GLU A 129 22.80 16.15 32.38
C GLU A 129 24.14 15.71 33.02
N ASN A 130 25.19 15.60 32.21
CA ASN A 130 26.55 15.18 32.58
C ASN A 130 26.75 13.69 32.92
N ARG A 131 25.74 12.83 32.74
CA ARG A 131 25.87 11.37 32.97
C ARG A 131 25.72 10.53 31.72
N PHE A 132 25.91 11.13 30.55
CA PHE A 132 25.80 10.44 29.28
C PHE A 132 26.65 11.13 28.22
N GLY A 133 26.92 10.39 27.15
CA GLY A 133 27.53 10.90 25.94
C GLY A 133 27.07 10.08 24.73
N TYR A 134 27.36 10.61 23.56
CA TYR A 134 27.06 9.93 22.30
C TYR A 134 28.14 10.19 21.26
N LEU A 135 28.27 9.23 20.36
CA LEU A 135 29.19 9.26 19.23
C LEU A 135 28.44 8.83 17.98
N SER A 136 28.65 9.57 16.90
CA SER A 136 28.26 9.17 15.54
C SER A 136 29.51 9.22 14.66
N ALA A 137 29.74 8.14 13.91
CA ALA A 137 30.86 8.04 13.00
C ALA A 137 30.41 7.40 11.68
N MET A 138 30.98 7.85 10.57
CA MET A 138 30.63 7.39 9.23
C MET A 138 31.86 7.05 8.40
N LYS A 139 31.73 6.08 7.51
CA LYS A 139 32.73 5.73 6.50
C LYS A 139 32.01 5.39 5.21
N THR A 140 32.58 5.76 4.08
CA THR A 140 32.10 5.27 2.78
C THR A 140 32.93 4.08 2.35
N VAL A 141 32.28 3.00 1.91
CA VAL A 141 32.93 1.82 1.33
C VAL A 141 32.16 1.49 0.05
N ASN A 142 32.85 1.48 -1.09
CA ASN A 142 32.24 1.26 -2.41
C ASN A 142 31.03 2.17 -2.67
N GLU A 143 31.21 3.48 -2.45
CA GLU A 143 30.16 4.52 -2.56
C GLU A 143 28.96 4.37 -1.61
N GLN A 144 28.90 3.31 -0.80
CA GLN A 144 27.85 3.08 0.16
C GLN A 144 28.25 3.58 1.56
N PRO A 145 27.46 4.48 2.19
CA PRO A 145 27.73 4.97 3.52
C PRO A 145 27.51 3.89 4.57
N ARG A 146 28.46 3.74 5.49
CA ARG A 146 28.35 2.97 6.73
C ARG A 146 28.34 3.96 7.88
N ALA A 147 27.45 3.75 8.83
CA ALA A 147 27.40 4.58 10.03
C ALA A 147 27.32 3.74 11.29
N VAL A 148 27.87 4.31 12.35
CA VAL A 148 27.80 3.79 13.71
C VAL A 148 27.29 4.91 14.61
N MET A 149 26.32 4.57 15.45
CA MET A 149 25.86 5.42 16.53
C MET A 149 26.03 4.69 17.86
N LEU A 150 26.60 5.40 18.84
CA LEU A 150 26.71 4.93 20.21
C LEU A 150 26.10 5.93 21.17
N PHE A 151 25.44 5.39 22.19
CA PHE A 151 25.00 6.13 23.36
C PHE A 151 25.49 5.40 24.60
N ALA A 152 26.20 6.09 25.47
CA ALA A 152 26.64 5.55 26.75
C ALA A 152 26.10 6.40 27.88
N LYS A 153 25.53 5.77 28.91
CA LYS A 153 25.09 6.45 30.13
C LYS A 153 25.70 5.81 31.38
N GLN A 154 25.97 6.65 32.37
CA GLN A 154 26.43 6.25 33.69
C GLN A 154 25.24 6.06 34.63
N GLU A 155 24.99 4.83 35.06
CA GLU A 155 23.91 4.48 35.99
C GLU A 155 24.23 4.91 37.42
N ARG A 156 23.19 5.21 38.22
CA ARG A 156 23.34 5.65 39.63
C ARG A 156 24.14 4.64 40.48
N SER A 157 24.07 3.36 40.14
CA SER A 157 24.84 2.28 40.77
C SER A 157 26.34 2.31 40.45
N GLY A 158 26.79 3.19 39.55
CA GLY A 158 28.17 3.22 39.05
C GLY A 158 28.42 2.32 37.84
N GLY A 159 27.42 1.55 37.41
CA GLY A 159 27.48 0.76 36.17
C GLY A 159 27.33 1.62 34.92
N LEU A 160 27.61 1.03 33.76
CA LEU A 160 27.42 1.66 32.46
C LEU A 160 26.36 0.92 31.64
N SER A 161 25.53 1.68 30.96
CA SER A 161 24.64 1.13 29.93
C SER A 161 25.08 1.68 28.57
N LEU A 162 25.34 0.77 27.63
CA LEU A 162 25.82 1.06 26.29
C LEU A 162 24.78 0.63 25.27
N GLY A 163 24.44 1.53 24.36
CA GLY A 163 23.71 1.25 23.13
C GLY A 163 24.60 1.44 21.93
N TYR A 164 24.50 0.47 21.03
CA TYR A 164 25.24 0.44 19.80
C TYR A 164 24.28 0.16 18.65
N GLU A 165 24.34 0.99 17.62
CA GLU A 165 23.64 0.77 16.36
C GLU A 165 24.63 0.96 15.21
N GLN A 166 24.58 0.06 14.23
CA GLN A 166 25.27 0.21 12.97
C GLN A 166 24.29 0.06 11.82
N ILE A 167 24.60 0.76 10.74
CA ILE A 167 23.90 0.65 9.47
C ILE A 167 24.96 0.60 8.37
N ALA A 168 24.89 -0.42 7.53
CA ALA A 168 25.57 -0.43 6.25
C ALA A 168 24.53 -0.09 5.19
N SER A 169 24.66 1.08 4.55
CA SER A 169 23.76 1.44 3.46
C SER A 169 23.90 0.43 2.33
N LEU A 170 22.76 -0.02 1.83
CA LEU A 170 22.68 -0.93 0.70
C LEU A 170 21.60 -0.38 -0.24
N PRO A 171 21.78 -0.46 -1.57
CA PRO A 171 20.66 -0.29 -2.47
C PRO A 171 19.62 -1.39 -2.17
N MET A 172 18.35 -1.09 -2.39
CA MET A 172 17.32 -2.09 -2.17
C MET A 172 17.45 -3.23 -3.18
N PRO A 173 17.45 -4.51 -2.76
CA PRO A 173 17.62 -5.63 -3.69
C PRO A 173 16.40 -5.84 -4.60
N ASP A 174 16.65 -6.25 -5.85
CA ASP A 174 15.66 -6.79 -6.78
C ASP A 174 15.28 -8.22 -6.38
N ALA A 175 13.98 -8.54 -6.37
CA ALA A 175 13.43 -9.80 -5.86
C ALA A 175 13.53 -11.00 -6.82
N GLY A 176 14.48 -10.98 -7.77
CA GLY A 176 14.70 -12.10 -8.70
C GLY A 176 14.13 -11.91 -10.11
N LEU A 177 14.34 -10.74 -10.72
CA LEU A 177 14.42 -10.60 -12.19
C LEU A 177 15.83 -10.11 -12.53
N SER A 178 16.60 -10.88 -13.29
CA SER A 178 18.03 -10.68 -13.51
C SER A 178 18.36 -9.65 -14.59
N VAL A 179 19.50 -8.95 -14.47
CA VAL A 179 20.69 -9.09 -15.36
C VAL A 179 21.95 -8.68 -14.57
N GLN A 180 23.05 -9.45 -14.68
CA GLN A 180 24.35 -9.25 -14.00
C GLN A 180 25.40 -8.53 -14.86
N GLN A 181 26.38 -7.91 -14.16
CA GLN A 181 27.85 -8.04 -14.25
C GLN A 181 28.49 -6.68 -13.88
N ASP A 182 29.28 -6.45 -12.81
CA ASP A 182 30.12 -7.32 -12.00
C ASP A 182 30.45 -6.69 -10.62
N PHE A 183 30.72 -7.57 -9.64
CA PHE A 183 30.93 -7.39 -8.18
C PHE A 183 29.67 -7.12 -7.33
N GLU A 184 28.93 -8.21 -7.09
CA GLU A 184 27.63 -8.23 -6.41
C GLU A 184 27.73 -8.09 -4.90
N ILE A 185 27.00 -7.11 -4.37
CA ILE A 185 26.46 -7.13 -3.01
C ILE A 185 25.34 -8.17 -3.04
N ASP A 186 25.41 -9.20 -2.19
CA ASP A 186 24.34 -10.21 -2.08
C ASP A 186 22.99 -9.50 -1.93
N ALA A 187 22.12 -9.65 -2.94
CA ALA A 187 20.73 -9.28 -2.80
C ALA A 187 20.14 -10.04 -1.60
N LEU A 188 19.25 -9.41 -0.83
CA LEU A 188 18.52 -10.15 0.18
C LEU A 188 17.66 -11.21 -0.52
N ASP A 189 18.10 -12.45 -0.43
CA ASP A 189 17.38 -13.59 -0.95
C ASP A 189 16.26 -13.99 0.00
N PHE A 190 15.03 -13.59 -0.34
CA PHE A 190 13.83 -14.01 0.37
C PHE A 190 13.25 -15.32 -0.19
N SER A 191 13.79 -15.88 -1.28
CA SER A 191 13.27 -17.09 -1.93
C SER A 191 13.26 -18.31 -1.00
N GLN A 192 14.17 -18.33 -0.02
CA GLN A 192 14.28 -19.40 0.97
C GLN A 192 13.33 -19.24 2.16
N LEU A 193 12.59 -18.13 2.27
CA LEU A 193 11.63 -17.95 3.35
C LEU A 193 10.48 -18.94 3.20
N LYS A 194 10.20 -19.66 4.29
CA LYS A 194 9.08 -20.60 4.37
C LYS A 194 7.98 -20.01 5.25
N ALA A 195 6.74 -20.15 4.78
CA ALA A 195 5.57 -19.79 5.57
C ALA A 195 5.56 -20.55 6.90
N LYS A 196 5.36 -19.82 8.00
CA LYS A 196 5.29 -20.39 9.36
C LYS A 196 4.01 -21.17 9.62
N GLU A 197 2.94 -20.83 8.92
CA GLU A 197 1.62 -21.44 9.04
C GLU A 197 1.02 -21.66 7.64
N LYS A 198 -0.09 -22.41 7.60
CA LYS A 198 -0.90 -22.56 6.39
C LYS A 198 -1.83 -21.36 6.22
N ASP A 199 -2.22 -21.11 4.98
CA ASP A 199 -3.21 -20.10 4.66
C ASP A 199 -4.57 -20.37 5.34
N ALA A 200 -5.28 -19.29 5.66
CA ALA A 200 -6.66 -19.35 6.14
C ALA A 200 -7.55 -20.15 5.17
N LYS A 201 -8.46 -20.95 5.70
CA LYS A 201 -9.33 -21.82 4.90
C LYS A 201 -10.16 -21.00 3.91
N GLY A 202 -10.11 -21.36 2.62
CA GLY A 202 -10.88 -20.69 1.56
C GLY A 202 -10.26 -19.38 1.08
N SER A 203 -9.06 -19.03 1.55
CA SER A 203 -8.30 -17.90 1.03
C SER A 203 -7.44 -18.29 -0.17
N ALA A 204 -7.17 -17.32 -1.03
CA ALA A 204 -6.29 -17.43 -2.18
C ALA A 204 -5.67 -16.07 -2.48
N ASP A 205 -4.49 -16.06 -3.09
CA ASP A 205 -3.87 -14.82 -3.57
C ASP A 205 -4.68 -14.17 -4.68
N HIS A 206 -4.45 -12.86 -4.84
CA HIS A 206 -4.98 -12.15 -5.98
C HIS A 206 -4.10 -12.44 -7.22
N PRO A 207 -4.68 -12.73 -8.40
CA PRO A 207 -3.91 -13.12 -9.59
C PRO A 207 -3.00 -12.01 -10.14
N LEU A 208 -3.21 -10.75 -9.75
CA LEU A 208 -2.43 -9.59 -10.23
C LEU A 208 -1.30 -9.16 -9.29
N ILE A 209 -1.29 -9.65 -8.04
CA ILE A 209 -0.28 -9.26 -7.05
C ILE A 209 0.24 -10.52 -6.38
N GLU A 210 1.49 -10.85 -6.65
CA GLU A 210 2.17 -11.95 -5.98
C GLU A 210 2.40 -11.63 -4.51
N ARG A 211 2.29 -12.65 -3.66
CA ARG A 211 2.56 -12.51 -2.22
C ARG A 211 4.05 -12.39 -1.95
N PHE A 212 4.38 -11.85 -0.78
CA PHE A 212 5.77 -11.78 -0.32
C PHE A 212 6.29 -13.20 -0.01
N PRO A 213 7.52 -13.57 -0.43
CA PRO A 213 8.07 -14.90 -0.18
C PRO A 213 8.03 -15.30 1.31
N GLY A 214 7.57 -16.52 1.57
CA GLY A 214 7.41 -17.04 2.92
C GLY A 214 6.28 -16.40 3.74
N SER A 215 5.38 -15.64 3.12
CA SER A 215 4.16 -15.18 3.78
C SER A 215 3.03 -16.22 3.73
N TYR A 216 2.10 -16.12 4.69
CA TYR A 216 0.83 -16.85 4.67
C TYR A 216 -0.35 -15.90 4.85
N ILE A 217 -1.50 -16.25 4.29
CA ILE A 217 -2.74 -15.49 4.41
C ILE A 217 -3.36 -15.76 5.78
N LYS A 218 -3.46 -14.71 6.60
CA LYS A 218 -4.16 -14.74 7.88
C LYS A 218 -5.66 -14.55 7.72
N SER A 219 -6.07 -13.63 6.84
CA SER A 219 -7.45 -13.39 6.47
C SER A 219 -7.53 -12.84 5.04
N SER A 220 -8.67 -13.05 4.40
CA SER A 220 -8.96 -12.52 3.07
C SER A 220 -10.45 -12.21 2.94
N GLY A 221 -10.80 -11.29 2.05
CA GLY A 221 -12.19 -11.05 1.71
C GLY A 221 -12.33 -10.31 0.39
N VAL A 222 -13.47 -10.52 -0.26
CA VAL A 222 -13.81 -9.89 -1.54
C VAL A 222 -15.14 -9.17 -1.40
N SER A 223 -15.22 -7.96 -1.96
CA SER A 223 -16.46 -7.23 -2.22
C SER A 223 -16.56 -6.99 -3.72
N ASP A 224 -17.66 -7.37 -4.34
CA ASP A 224 -17.82 -7.29 -5.79
C ASP A 224 -17.87 -5.85 -6.30
N TYR A 225 -18.46 -4.94 -5.52
CA TYR A 225 -18.46 -3.51 -5.79
C TYR A 225 -18.70 -2.69 -4.52
N GLU A 226 -17.75 -1.84 -4.14
CA GLU A 226 -17.89 -0.94 -2.99
C GLU A 226 -17.13 0.38 -3.22
N PRO A 227 -17.58 1.51 -2.62
CA PRO A 227 -16.79 2.73 -2.57
C PRO A 227 -15.59 2.55 -1.63
N TYR A 228 -14.39 2.81 -2.12
CA TYR A 228 -13.13 2.73 -1.37
C TYR A 228 -12.49 4.11 -1.21
N PRO A 229 -12.25 4.60 0.02
CA PRO A 229 -11.72 5.94 0.25
C PRO A 229 -10.19 5.98 0.12
N LEU A 230 -9.66 5.91 -1.11
CA LEU A 230 -8.22 5.82 -1.39
C LEU A 230 -7.43 7.01 -0.79
N ILE A 231 -6.42 6.74 0.05
CA ILE A 231 -5.56 7.80 0.60
C ILE A 231 -4.68 8.37 -0.51
N VAL A 232 -4.68 9.70 -0.67
CA VAL A 232 -3.94 10.40 -1.74
C VAL A 232 -2.99 11.49 -1.22
N GLY A 233 -2.82 11.62 0.10
CA GLY A 233 -1.94 12.65 0.63
C GLY A 233 -1.73 12.63 2.13
N GLN A 234 -0.86 13.53 2.58
CA GLN A 234 -0.50 13.70 3.98
C GLN A 234 -1.65 14.25 4.84
N TYR A 235 -1.65 13.84 6.10
CA TYR A 235 -2.54 14.38 7.12
C TYR A 235 -2.35 15.90 7.25
N LYS A 236 -3.45 16.67 7.17
CA LYS A 236 -3.49 18.11 7.51
C LYS A 236 -4.44 18.36 8.67
N LYS A 237 -5.70 18.72 8.37
CA LYS A 237 -6.83 18.75 9.33
C LYS A 237 -7.70 17.49 9.21
N SER A 238 -7.72 16.92 8.02
CA SER A 238 -8.23 15.61 7.66
C SER A 238 -7.24 14.97 6.68
N ILE A 239 -7.40 13.68 6.41
CA ILE A 239 -6.55 12.97 5.44
C ILE A 239 -7.20 13.11 4.06
N PRO A 240 -6.44 13.57 3.05
CA PRO A 240 -6.93 13.60 1.68
C PRO A 240 -7.25 12.19 1.21
N VAL A 241 -8.53 11.94 0.93
CA VAL A 241 -9.02 10.70 0.32
C VAL A 241 -9.67 11.01 -1.02
N ARG A 242 -9.49 10.11 -1.99
CA ARG A 242 -10.22 10.08 -3.25
C ARG A 242 -11.08 8.83 -3.24
N THR A 243 -12.40 8.98 -3.21
CA THR A 243 -13.31 7.83 -3.31
C THR A 243 -13.23 7.24 -4.70
N VAL A 244 -12.91 5.94 -4.79
CA VAL A 244 -12.93 5.15 -6.03
C VAL A 244 -13.92 3.99 -5.86
N GLY A 245 -14.56 3.54 -6.94
CA GLY A 245 -15.52 2.44 -6.90
C GLY A 245 -15.01 1.21 -7.63
N GLY A 246 -15.23 0.03 -7.10
CA GLY A 246 -14.84 -1.19 -7.81
C GLY A 246 -14.91 -2.45 -6.97
N LYS A 247 -14.45 -3.55 -7.57
CA LYS A 247 -14.26 -4.82 -6.86
C LYS A 247 -13.06 -4.68 -5.94
N VAL A 248 -13.28 -4.86 -4.64
CA VAL A 248 -12.24 -4.73 -3.62
C VAL A 248 -11.87 -6.11 -3.11
N THR A 249 -10.60 -6.48 -3.30
CA THR A 249 -10.01 -7.66 -2.67
C THR A 249 -9.09 -7.21 -1.55
N THR A 250 -9.32 -7.73 -0.34
CA THR A 250 -8.54 -7.48 0.86
C THR A 250 -7.79 -8.74 1.26
N LEU A 251 -6.49 -8.64 1.48
CA LEU A 251 -5.60 -9.72 1.90
C LEU A 251 -4.78 -9.27 3.10
N ASN A 252 -4.78 -10.05 4.18
CA ASN A 252 -3.91 -9.83 5.34
C ASN A 252 -2.89 -10.96 5.43
N TYR A 253 -1.63 -10.64 5.18
CA TYR A 253 -0.51 -11.56 5.26
C TYR A 253 0.24 -11.46 6.60
N ARG A 254 0.89 -12.56 6.96
CA ARG A 254 1.88 -12.64 8.03
C ARG A 254 3.22 -13.08 7.46
N ILE A 255 4.28 -12.35 7.81
CA ILE A 255 5.65 -12.56 7.34
C ILE A 255 6.56 -12.73 8.56
N ASP A 256 7.64 -13.50 8.44
CA ASP A 256 8.56 -13.77 9.54
C ASP A 256 9.11 -12.48 10.17
N LYS A 257 9.29 -12.49 11.50
CA LYS A 257 9.86 -11.38 12.29
C LYS A 257 11.28 -11.00 11.90
N THR A 258 11.99 -11.88 11.19
CA THR A 258 13.34 -11.63 10.66
C THR A 258 13.33 -10.66 9.48
N VAL A 259 12.18 -10.47 8.83
CA VAL A 259 12.00 -9.48 7.77
C VAL A 259 11.50 -8.18 8.40
N GLY A 260 12.11 -7.04 8.04
CA GLY A 260 11.63 -5.73 8.47
C GLY A 260 10.42 -5.27 7.62
N PRO A 261 9.41 -4.59 8.20
CA PRO A 261 8.25 -4.13 7.44
C PRO A 261 8.62 -3.13 6.33
N TYR A 262 9.71 -2.38 6.48
CA TYR A 262 10.23 -1.53 5.41
C TYR A 262 10.68 -2.31 4.18
N ALA A 263 11.30 -3.48 4.37
CA ALA A 263 11.75 -4.34 3.27
C ALA A 263 10.54 -4.85 2.48
N VAL A 264 9.48 -5.26 3.18
CA VAL A 264 8.20 -5.65 2.55
C VAL A 264 7.62 -4.46 1.78
N HIS A 265 7.48 -3.31 2.44
CA HIS A 265 6.92 -2.09 1.86
C HIS A 265 7.61 -1.68 0.56
N LYS A 266 8.92 -1.49 0.60
CA LYS A 266 9.65 -1.02 -0.56
C LYS A 266 9.76 -2.08 -1.67
N ASN A 267 9.70 -3.38 -1.32
CA ASN A 267 9.71 -4.46 -2.29
C ASN A 267 8.46 -4.38 -3.18
N TYR A 268 7.28 -4.25 -2.57
CA TYR A 268 6.04 -4.06 -3.33
C TYR A 268 6.04 -2.74 -4.11
N MET A 269 6.53 -1.63 -3.54
CA MET A 269 6.60 -0.38 -4.29
C MET A 269 7.46 -0.52 -5.56
N ASN A 270 8.63 -1.16 -5.45
CA ASN A 270 9.51 -1.37 -6.59
C ASN A 270 8.86 -2.30 -7.62
N ALA A 271 8.31 -3.44 -7.17
CA ALA A 271 7.65 -4.40 -8.04
C ALA A 271 6.44 -3.80 -8.78
N LEU A 272 5.61 -3.02 -8.07
CA LEU A 272 4.46 -2.34 -8.68
C LEU A 272 4.91 -1.26 -9.65
N THR A 273 5.95 -0.49 -9.32
CA THR A 273 6.51 0.54 -10.23
C THR A 273 7.05 -0.12 -11.51
N GLN A 274 7.80 -1.22 -11.39
CA GLN A 274 8.27 -2.02 -12.53
C GLN A 274 7.10 -2.59 -13.34
N ALA A 275 6.00 -2.97 -12.68
CA ALA A 275 4.77 -3.40 -13.32
C ALA A 275 3.93 -2.26 -13.93
N GLY A 276 4.42 -1.01 -13.92
CA GLY A 276 3.79 0.15 -14.53
C GLY A 276 2.75 0.86 -13.66
N PHE A 277 2.76 0.64 -12.34
CA PHE A 277 1.98 1.44 -11.41
C PHE A 277 2.67 2.78 -11.13
N THR A 278 1.86 3.81 -10.93
CA THR A 278 2.28 5.10 -10.39
C THR A 278 1.97 5.16 -8.90
N ILE A 279 2.97 5.45 -8.07
CA ILE A 279 2.77 5.69 -6.64
C ILE A 279 2.06 7.02 -6.45
N ILE A 280 0.89 6.99 -5.80
CA ILE A 280 0.07 8.18 -5.54
C ILE A 280 0.53 8.85 -4.25
N TYR A 281 0.73 8.04 -3.20
CA TYR A 281 1.13 8.53 -1.89
C TYR A 281 1.98 7.47 -1.16
N GLU A 282 2.98 7.92 -0.42
CA GLU A 282 3.81 7.09 0.47
C GLU A 282 4.03 7.85 1.79
N CYS A 283 3.96 7.15 2.91
CA CYS A 283 4.41 7.68 4.20
C CYS A 283 4.92 6.57 5.13
N GLN A 284 5.60 7.00 6.20
CA GLN A 284 6.06 6.14 7.29
C GLN A 284 5.77 6.77 8.66
N ALA A 285 5.31 5.97 9.63
CA ALA A 285 5.16 6.34 11.04
C ALA A 285 4.70 7.81 11.27
N ARG A 286 5.58 8.66 11.83
CA ARG A 286 5.30 10.07 12.15
C ARG A 286 4.83 10.91 10.95
N SER A 287 5.33 10.65 9.74
CA SER A 287 4.90 11.36 8.53
C SER A 287 3.49 10.99 8.07
N CYS A 288 2.96 9.84 8.51
CA CYS A 288 1.57 9.46 8.27
C CYS A 288 0.60 10.11 9.26
N GLY A 289 1.07 10.61 10.40
CA GLY A 289 0.23 11.11 11.49
C GLY A 289 -0.38 10.00 12.34
N ASN A 290 -1.27 10.39 13.26
CA ASN A 290 -1.98 9.47 14.14
C ASN A 290 -3.30 9.02 13.51
N TYR A 291 -3.67 7.76 13.72
CA TYR A 291 -5.01 7.24 13.41
C TYR A 291 -5.42 7.37 11.94
N ILE A 292 -4.43 7.35 11.02
CA ILE A 292 -4.66 7.59 9.60
C ILE A 292 -5.75 6.68 9.01
N LEU A 293 -5.81 5.42 9.44
CA LEU A 293 -6.84 4.48 8.99
C LEU A 293 -8.11 4.58 9.81
N ARG A 294 -8.03 4.84 11.11
CA ARG A 294 -9.25 4.94 11.93
C ARG A 294 -10.13 6.09 11.49
N ASP A 295 -9.55 7.23 11.19
CA ASP A 295 -10.30 8.44 10.91
C ASP A 295 -10.95 8.42 9.51
N ASN A 296 -10.57 7.48 8.61
CA ASN A 296 -11.14 7.37 7.26
C ASN A 296 -11.80 6.02 6.95
N TYR A 297 -11.39 4.94 7.62
CA TYR A 297 -11.75 3.57 7.22
C TYR A 297 -12.47 2.78 8.31
N ARG A 298 -12.41 3.15 9.60
CA ARG A 298 -12.88 2.27 10.69
C ARG A 298 -14.33 1.80 10.54
N ASP A 299 -15.19 2.65 10.00
CA ASP A 299 -16.61 2.36 9.85
C ASP A 299 -16.96 1.70 8.50
N THR A 300 -15.95 1.44 7.66
CA THR A 300 -16.12 0.75 6.37
C THR A 300 -16.20 -0.76 6.54
N ILE A 301 -16.77 -1.45 5.54
CA ILE A 301 -16.77 -2.91 5.50
C ILE A 301 -15.36 -3.49 5.38
N PHE A 302 -14.42 -2.77 4.75
CA PHE A 302 -13.03 -3.20 4.59
C PHE A 302 -12.30 -3.28 5.93
N ALA A 303 -12.57 -2.34 6.83
CA ALA A 303 -11.96 -2.37 8.17
C ALA A 303 -12.28 -3.62 8.96
N LYS A 304 -13.51 -4.11 8.84
CA LYS A 304 -13.92 -5.37 9.48
C LYS A 304 -13.22 -6.58 8.85
N ARG A 305 -12.85 -6.50 7.57
CA ARG A 305 -12.20 -7.59 6.82
C ARG A 305 -10.68 -7.62 6.94
N HIS A 306 -10.05 -6.48 7.23
CA HIS A 306 -8.61 -6.45 7.47
C HIS A 306 -8.19 -7.40 8.59
N ASP A 307 -9.09 -7.71 9.55
CA ASP A 307 -8.78 -8.53 10.73
C ASP A 307 -7.47 -8.09 11.39
N SER A 308 -7.36 -6.78 11.57
CA SER A 308 -6.13 -6.12 11.93
C SER A 308 -6.40 -4.92 12.82
N ASP A 309 -5.38 -4.59 13.62
CA ASP A 309 -5.38 -3.44 14.49
C ASP A 309 -4.50 -2.30 13.92
N ILE A 310 -4.32 -2.29 12.59
CA ILE A 310 -3.79 -1.16 11.80
C ILE A 310 -4.56 0.16 12.04
N TYR A 311 -5.78 0.07 12.55
CA TYR A 311 -6.62 1.22 12.90
C TYR A 311 -6.11 2.01 14.11
N ASN A 312 -5.44 1.36 15.06
CA ASN A 312 -4.92 2.01 16.25
C ASN A 312 -3.44 2.41 16.11
N MET A 313 -2.95 2.53 14.87
CA MET A 313 -1.61 3.03 14.60
C MET A 313 -1.49 4.52 14.95
N THR A 314 -0.37 4.85 15.58
CA THR A 314 0.00 6.22 15.95
C THR A 314 1.32 6.58 15.28
N GLU A 315 1.74 7.84 15.35
CA GLU A 315 3.07 8.30 14.93
C GLU A 315 4.21 7.51 15.59
N LYS A 316 3.91 6.82 16.70
CA LYS A 316 4.83 5.99 17.46
C LYS A 316 4.76 4.49 17.10
N SER A 317 4.00 4.12 16.08
CA SER A 317 3.94 2.75 15.55
C SER A 317 4.99 2.55 14.46
N ASN A 318 5.50 1.33 14.30
CA ASN A 318 6.37 0.98 13.17
C ASN A 318 5.53 0.46 12.01
N PHE A 319 5.18 1.36 11.10
CA PHE A 319 4.39 1.04 9.94
C PHE A 319 4.77 1.90 8.73
N TYR A 320 4.47 1.36 7.56
CA TYR A 320 4.63 2.00 6.27
C TYR A 320 3.35 1.82 5.47
N LEU A 321 3.01 2.85 4.70
CA LEU A 321 1.79 2.92 3.93
C LEU A 321 2.10 3.52 2.57
N PHE A 322 1.57 2.90 1.52
CA PHE A 322 1.52 3.53 0.21
C PHE A 322 0.23 3.19 -0.52
N THR A 323 -0.12 4.06 -1.45
CA THR A 323 -1.19 3.84 -2.44
C THR A 323 -0.62 4.01 -3.84
N ALA A 324 -1.10 3.19 -4.77
CA ALA A 324 -0.64 3.20 -6.16
C ALA A 324 -1.80 2.97 -7.13
N GLU A 325 -1.66 3.47 -8.35
CA GLU A 325 -2.63 3.29 -9.44
C GLU A 325 -1.96 2.82 -10.73
N LYS A 326 -2.72 2.12 -11.58
CA LYS A 326 -2.31 1.73 -12.92
C LYS A 326 -3.51 1.78 -13.86
N ASP A 327 -3.32 2.34 -15.04
CA ASP A 327 -4.32 2.26 -16.11
C ASP A 327 -4.29 0.87 -16.76
N THR A 328 -5.48 0.29 -17.00
CA THR A 328 -5.64 -0.96 -17.74
C THR A 328 -6.67 -0.77 -18.86
N PRO A 329 -6.69 -1.66 -19.88
CA PRO A 329 -7.73 -1.62 -20.93
C PRO A 329 -9.17 -1.73 -20.40
N HIS A 330 -9.35 -2.19 -19.15
CA HIS A 330 -10.65 -2.48 -18.55
C HIS A 330 -11.03 -1.52 -17.41
N GLY A 331 -10.23 -0.47 -17.15
CA GLY A 331 -10.41 0.46 -16.04
C GLY A 331 -9.11 0.67 -15.26
N LYS A 332 -9.10 1.56 -14.25
CA LYS A 332 -7.96 1.71 -13.36
C LYS A 332 -7.86 0.56 -12.35
N LEU A 333 -6.64 0.23 -11.97
CA LEU A 333 -6.35 -0.66 -10.85
C LEU A 333 -5.70 0.18 -9.76
N TYR A 334 -6.25 0.14 -8.55
CA TYR A 334 -5.66 0.79 -7.39
C TYR A 334 -5.21 -0.26 -6.38
N THR A 335 -4.16 0.07 -5.61
CA THR A 335 -3.80 -0.72 -4.44
C THR A 335 -3.40 0.17 -3.28
N SER A 336 -3.78 -0.25 -2.07
CA SER A 336 -3.30 0.33 -0.82
C SER A 336 -2.63 -0.76 0.00
N MET A 337 -1.40 -0.52 0.43
CA MET A 337 -0.64 -1.50 1.21
C MET A 337 -0.19 -0.91 2.54
N TYR A 338 -0.35 -1.70 3.59
CA TYR A 338 -0.03 -1.35 4.96
C TYR A 338 0.89 -2.43 5.53
N SER A 339 2.15 -2.10 5.77
CA SER A 339 3.09 -2.99 6.45
C SER A 339 3.35 -2.48 7.86
N LEU A 340 3.29 -3.37 8.86
CA LEU A 340 3.59 -3.00 10.24
C LEU A 340 4.25 -4.14 11.00
N GLN A 341 5.02 -3.75 12.02
CA GLN A 341 5.54 -4.68 13.02
C GLN A 341 5.44 -4.01 14.38
N ARG A 342 4.56 -4.51 15.25
CA ARG A 342 4.32 -3.85 16.55
C ARG A 342 5.49 -4.00 17.51
N ARG A 343 6.14 -5.15 17.48
CA ARG A 343 7.33 -5.46 18.28
C ARG A 343 8.31 -6.28 17.45
N ALA A 344 9.60 -6.10 17.67
CA ALA A 344 10.67 -6.87 17.01
C ALA A 344 10.52 -8.41 17.12
N LYS A 345 9.81 -8.92 18.15
CA LYS A 345 9.55 -10.36 18.33
C LYS A 345 8.33 -10.89 17.56
N GLU A 346 7.50 -10.00 17.04
CA GLU A 346 6.24 -10.30 16.36
C GLU A 346 6.47 -10.34 14.85
N SER A 347 5.64 -11.13 14.14
CA SER A 347 5.65 -11.17 12.68
C SER A 347 5.33 -9.81 12.08
N VAL A 348 5.81 -9.59 10.86
CA VAL A 348 5.34 -8.46 10.05
C VAL A 348 3.94 -8.78 9.56
N GLU A 349 3.04 -7.83 9.75
CA GLU A 349 1.70 -7.82 9.17
C GLU A 349 1.73 -6.99 7.89
N LEU A 350 1.14 -7.52 6.82
CA LEU A 350 0.97 -6.82 5.56
C LEU A 350 -0.49 -6.92 5.14
N VAL A 351 -1.19 -5.79 5.13
CA VAL A 351 -2.56 -5.69 4.61
C VAL A 351 -2.50 -5.08 3.22
N VAL A 352 -3.11 -5.76 2.25
CA VAL A 352 -3.18 -5.36 0.85
C VAL A 352 -4.65 -5.22 0.46
N ASP A 353 -5.04 -4.02 0.05
CA ASP A 353 -6.31 -3.79 -0.63
C ASP A 353 -6.04 -3.59 -2.12
N ILE A 354 -6.80 -4.26 -2.96
CA ILE A 354 -6.74 -4.21 -4.42
C ILE A 354 -8.11 -3.80 -4.91
N ILE A 355 -8.18 -2.71 -5.65
CA ILE A 355 -9.43 -2.15 -6.16
C ILE A 355 -9.36 -2.20 -7.67
N GLU A 356 -10.04 -3.18 -8.24
CA GLU A 356 -10.28 -3.26 -9.67
C GLU A 356 -11.44 -2.31 -9.97
N GLU A 357 -11.14 -1.14 -10.56
CA GLU A 357 -12.17 -0.22 -11.00
C GLU A 357 -13.03 -0.96 -12.01
N LYS A 358 -14.27 -1.15 -11.63
CA LYS A 358 -15.33 -1.57 -12.53
C LYS A 358 -16.20 -0.34 -12.66
N GLY A 359 -16.75 -0.09 -13.84
CA GLY A 359 -18.04 0.62 -13.82
C GLY A 359 -18.97 -0.23 -12.95
N VAL A 360 -19.82 0.38 -12.13
CA VAL A 360 -21.06 -0.32 -11.78
C VAL A 360 -21.61 -0.72 -13.13
N SER A 361 -21.60 -2.01 -13.47
CA SER A 361 -22.57 -2.49 -14.43
C SER A 361 -23.84 -2.07 -13.73
N HIS A 362 -24.45 -0.99 -14.23
CA HIS A 362 -25.84 -0.78 -13.96
C HIS A 362 -26.37 -2.18 -14.20
N VAL A 363 -26.92 -2.81 -13.16
CA VAL A 363 -27.90 -3.85 -13.39
C VAL A 363 -28.72 -3.14 -14.45
N ALA A 364 -28.59 -3.59 -15.71
CA ALA A 364 -29.49 -3.17 -16.72
C ALA A 364 -30.77 -3.48 -15.98
N LEU A 365 -31.46 -2.42 -15.53
CA LEU A 365 -32.85 -2.56 -15.19
C LEU A 365 -33.31 -2.98 -16.57
N ASN A 366 -33.30 -4.29 -16.81
CA ASN A 366 -33.97 -4.94 -17.90
C ASN A 366 -35.37 -4.62 -17.45
N ILE A 367 -35.80 -3.41 -17.81
CA ILE A 367 -37.15 -2.97 -17.56
C ILE A 367 -37.89 -3.94 -18.44
N ASP A 368 -38.45 -4.96 -17.79
CA ASP A 368 -39.25 -5.94 -18.48
C ASP A 368 -40.39 -5.19 -19.19
N SER A 369 -40.96 -5.84 -20.20
CA SER A 369 -42.08 -5.29 -20.98
C SER A 369 -43.21 -4.69 -20.11
N ASP A 370 -43.42 -5.23 -18.90
CA ASP A 370 -44.51 -4.85 -18.01
C ASP A 370 -44.20 -3.55 -17.25
N ASN A 371 -42.95 -3.37 -16.83
CA ASN A 371 -42.49 -2.15 -16.17
C ASN A 371 -42.31 -1.00 -17.18
N LEU A 372 -41.91 -1.28 -18.43
CA LEU A 372 -41.83 -0.27 -19.50
C LEU A 372 -43.17 0.42 -19.70
N LEU A 373 -44.25 -0.37 -19.72
CA LEU A 373 -45.60 0.14 -19.85
C LEU A 373 -45.99 1.06 -18.67
N LYS A 374 -45.80 0.58 -17.44
CA LYS A 374 -46.17 1.32 -16.23
C LYS A 374 -45.45 2.65 -16.15
N GLU A 375 -44.15 2.67 -16.45
CA GLU A 375 -43.36 3.90 -16.39
C GLU A 375 -43.82 4.89 -17.47
N ILE A 376 -43.90 4.47 -18.74
CA ILE A 376 -44.39 5.33 -19.83
C ILE A 376 -45.79 5.88 -19.55
N GLN A 377 -46.70 5.09 -18.96
CA GLN A 377 -48.03 5.57 -18.58
C GLN A 377 -48.01 6.60 -17.45
N ASN A 378 -47.09 6.44 -16.49
CA ASN A 378 -47.02 7.32 -15.32
C ASN A 378 -46.29 8.64 -15.61
N THR A 379 -45.24 8.62 -16.43
CA THR A 379 -44.33 9.75 -16.64
C THR A 379 -44.34 10.29 -18.07
N GLY A 380 -44.89 9.54 -19.02
CA GLY A 380 -44.83 9.84 -20.46
C GLY A 380 -43.52 9.40 -21.14
N SER A 381 -42.51 8.95 -20.37
CA SER A 381 -41.24 8.49 -20.91
C SER A 381 -40.48 7.50 -20.01
N VAL A 382 -39.56 6.75 -20.59
CA VAL A 382 -38.67 5.84 -19.84
C VAL A 382 -37.26 5.89 -20.41
N SER A 383 -36.26 6.02 -19.53
CA SER A 383 -34.84 6.02 -19.92
C SER A 383 -34.30 4.59 -20.03
N LEU A 384 -33.63 4.31 -21.13
CA LEU A 384 -33.04 3.01 -21.46
C LEU A 384 -31.54 3.04 -21.18
N TYR A 385 -31.13 2.36 -20.10
CA TYR A 385 -29.71 2.30 -19.69
C TYR A 385 -28.97 1.08 -20.24
N GLY A 386 -29.68 0.11 -20.83
CA GLY A 386 -29.09 -1.08 -21.45
C GLY A 386 -28.69 -0.94 -22.92
N ILE A 387 -28.92 0.22 -23.55
CA ILE A 387 -28.49 0.48 -24.93
C ILE A 387 -27.15 1.22 -24.90
N GLU A 388 -26.09 0.55 -25.33
CA GLU A 388 -24.71 0.99 -25.20
C GLU A 388 -24.06 1.25 -26.57
N PHE A 389 -23.20 2.26 -26.58
CA PHE A 389 -22.40 2.67 -27.73
C PHE A 389 -20.96 2.90 -27.27
N ASP A 390 -19.97 2.67 -28.15
CA ASP A 390 -18.61 3.14 -27.90
C ASP A 390 -18.55 4.68 -27.91
N PHE A 391 -17.50 5.22 -27.27
CA PHE A 391 -17.16 6.64 -27.38
C PHE A 391 -17.07 7.05 -28.85
N ASN A 392 -17.70 8.18 -29.20
CA ASN A 392 -17.72 8.72 -30.56
C ASN A 392 -18.36 7.81 -31.64
N LYS A 393 -19.10 6.76 -31.24
CA LYS A 393 -19.79 5.84 -32.17
C LYS A 393 -21.30 5.80 -31.94
N HIS A 394 -22.01 5.35 -32.97
CA HIS A 394 -23.45 5.09 -32.97
C HIS A 394 -23.80 3.62 -33.25
N THR A 395 -22.81 2.74 -33.41
CA THR A 395 -23.04 1.29 -33.52
C THR A 395 -23.44 0.72 -32.16
N ILE A 396 -24.58 0.02 -32.11
CA ILE A 396 -25.08 -0.62 -30.89
C ILE A 396 -24.18 -1.80 -30.52
N LYS A 397 -23.82 -1.91 -29.23
CA LYS A 397 -23.02 -3.03 -28.72
C LYS A 397 -23.84 -4.32 -28.57
N PRO A 398 -23.22 -5.50 -28.69
CA PRO A 398 -23.87 -6.77 -28.40
C PRO A 398 -24.46 -6.87 -26.98
N SER A 399 -23.87 -6.17 -26.00
CA SER A 399 -24.39 -6.06 -24.63
C SER A 399 -25.82 -5.52 -24.56
N SER A 400 -26.27 -4.78 -25.58
CA SER A 400 -27.61 -4.17 -25.64
C SER A 400 -28.73 -5.10 -26.10
N LYS A 401 -28.41 -6.33 -26.51
CA LYS A 401 -29.39 -7.26 -27.05
C LYS A 401 -30.56 -7.52 -26.09
N ALA A 402 -30.28 -7.76 -24.81
CA ALA A 402 -31.33 -8.05 -23.83
C ALA A 402 -32.33 -6.90 -23.68
N GLN A 403 -31.85 -5.65 -23.69
CA GLN A 403 -32.71 -4.47 -23.60
C GLN A 403 -33.53 -4.27 -24.88
N LEU A 404 -32.93 -4.51 -26.05
CA LEU A 404 -33.64 -4.46 -27.33
C LEU A 404 -34.73 -5.54 -27.42
N ASP A 405 -34.46 -6.74 -26.91
CA ASP A 405 -35.42 -7.85 -26.85
C ASP A 405 -36.66 -7.45 -26.01
N GLU A 406 -36.48 -6.82 -24.83
CA GLU A 406 -37.60 -6.35 -23.99
C GLU A 406 -38.39 -5.20 -24.63
N ILE A 407 -37.70 -4.25 -25.28
CA ILE A 407 -38.37 -3.16 -26.01
C ILE A 407 -39.21 -3.71 -27.16
N ALA A 408 -38.65 -4.65 -27.93
CA ALA A 408 -39.35 -5.28 -29.02
C ALA A 408 -40.57 -6.08 -28.52
N LYS A 409 -40.42 -6.83 -27.43
CA LYS A 409 -41.51 -7.55 -26.77
C LYS A 409 -42.64 -6.61 -26.35
N PHE A 410 -42.31 -5.49 -25.69
CA PHE A 410 -43.27 -4.44 -25.35
C PHE A 410 -44.00 -3.89 -26.58
N LEU A 411 -43.27 -3.49 -27.62
CA LEU A 411 -43.84 -2.92 -28.85
C LEU A 411 -44.68 -3.93 -29.64
N THR A 412 -44.37 -5.22 -29.54
CA THR A 412 -45.14 -6.31 -30.14
C THR A 412 -46.44 -6.56 -29.39
N GLN A 413 -46.40 -6.55 -28.05
CA GLN A 413 -47.57 -6.70 -27.20
C GLN A 413 -48.51 -5.48 -27.28
N ARG A 414 -47.98 -4.30 -27.58
CA ARG A 414 -48.70 -3.03 -27.59
C ARG A 414 -48.65 -2.36 -28.95
N THR A 415 -49.38 -2.90 -29.92
CA THR A 415 -49.42 -2.40 -31.31
C THR A 415 -50.02 -0.99 -31.43
N ASP A 416 -50.74 -0.55 -30.41
CA ASP A 416 -51.37 0.75 -30.25
C ASP A 416 -50.40 1.87 -29.84
N VAL A 417 -49.21 1.52 -29.32
CA VAL A 417 -48.23 2.48 -28.83
C VAL A 417 -47.30 2.97 -29.95
N SER A 418 -47.10 4.29 -30.01
CA SER A 418 -46.09 4.95 -30.86
C SER A 418 -45.15 5.80 -30.01
N LEU A 419 -43.85 5.72 -30.28
CA LEU A 419 -42.79 6.31 -29.45
C LEU A 419 -41.86 7.19 -30.27
N PHE A 420 -41.41 8.28 -29.65
CA PHE A 420 -40.13 8.87 -29.98
C PHE A 420 -39.00 8.07 -29.32
N VAL A 421 -37.94 7.82 -30.08
CA VAL A 421 -36.67 7.28 -29.57
C VAL A 421 -35.72 8.46 -29.47
N VAL A 422 -35.44 8.90 -28.25
CA VAL A 422 -34.71 10.14 -27.98
C VAL A 422 -33.28 9.84 -27.56
N GLY A 423 -32.29 10.30 -28.33
CA GLY A 423 -30.88 10.14 -28.04
C GLY A 423 -30.31 11.33 -27.26
N HIS A 424 -29.51 11.05 -26.25
CA HIS A 424 -28.83 12.05 -25.41
C HIS A 424 -27.30 11.85 -25.44
N THR A 425 -26.54 12.92 -25.19
CA THR A 425 -25.08 12.86 -25.01
C THR A 425 -24.66 13.52 -23.69
N ASP A 426 -23.42 13.29 -23.30
CA ASP A 426 -22.74 14.17 -22.34
C ASP A 426 -22.30 15.49 -23.01
N ASN A 427 -21.66 16.36 -22.25
CA ASN A 427 -21.17 17.66 -22.72
C ASN A 427 -19.74 17.63 -23.30
N LYS A 428 -19.10 16.47 -23.49
CA LYS A 428 -17.75 16.39 -24.07
C LYS A 428 -17.84 16.53 -25.59
N GLY A 429 -17.16 17.53 -26.15
CA GLY A 429 -17.13 17.80 -27.59
C GLY A 429 -18.00 18.98 -28.02
N ALA A 430 -17.98 19.28 -29.32
CA ALA A 430 -18.74 20.40 -29.87
C ALA A 430 -20.24 20.14 -29.80
N PHE A 431 -21.03 21.20 -29.57
CA PHE A 431 -22.48 21.13 -29.46
C PHE A 431 -23.13 20.46 -30.68
N ASP A 432 -22.84 20.98 -31.88
CA ASP A 432 -23.41 20.47 -33.13
C ASP A 432 -23.04 19.00 -33.38
N TYR A 433 -21.82 18.62 -33.00
CA TYR A 433 -21.37 17.23 -33.09
C TYR A 433 -22.19 16.32 -32.18
N ASN A 434 -22.39 16.72 -30.93
CA ASN A 434 -23.17 15.95 -29.96
C ASN A 434 -24.65 15.87 -30.33
N GLN A 435 -25.20 16.93 -30.91
CA GLN A 435 -26.55 16.97 -31.45
C GLN A 435 -26.75 15.96 -32.61
N ASP A 436 -25.81 15.92 -33.54
CA ASP A 436 -25.77 14.94 -34.63
C ASP A 436 -25.56 13.51 -34.11
N LEU A 437 -24.63 13.30 -33.18
CA LEU A 437 -24.35 11.99 -32.58
C LEU A 437 -25.57 11.41 -31.85
N ALA A 438 -26.27 12.22 -31.05
CA ALA A 438 -27.53 11.85 -30.41
C ALA A 438 -28.57 11.39 -31.46
N SER A 439 -28.70 12.13 -32.55
CA SER A 439 -29.65 11.83 -33.63
C SER A 439 -29.33 10.50 -34.32
N ARG A 440 -28.04 10.25 -34.61
CA ARG A 440 -27.59 8.98 -35.21
C ARG A 440 -27.80 7.78 -34.30
N ARG A 441 -27.55 7.94 -32.99
CA ARG A 441 -27.78 6.87 -32.00
C ARG A 441 -29.27 6.52 -31.90
N ALA A 442 -30.13 7.52 -31.81
CA ALA A 442 -31.57 7.31 -31.82
C ALA A 442 -32.03 6.60 -33.11
N GLN A 443 -31.51 7.03 -34.26
CA GLN A 443 -31.83 6.43 -35.54
C GLN A 443 -31.36 4.97 -35.63
N GLU A 444 -30.19 4.65 -35.10
CA GLU A 444 -29.69 3.27 -35.12
C GLU A 444 -30.55 2.33 -34.27
N VAL A 445 -31.07 2.80 -33.13
CA VAL A 445 -32.02 2.04 -32.32
C VAL A 445 -33.31 1.77 -33.09
N VAL A 446 -33.87 2.79 -33.76
CA VAL A 446 -35.05 2.62 -34.62
C VAL A 446 -34.76 1.62 -35.74
N ASN A 447 -33.65 1.77 -36.45
CA ASN A 447 -33.26 0.89 -37.54
C ASN A 447 -33.14 -0.57 -37.05
N THR A 448 -32.53 -0.77 -35.88
CA THR A 448 -32.35 -2.09 -35.28
C THR A 448 -33.70 -2.72 -34.91
N LEU A 449 -34.61 -1.98 -34.25
CA LEU A 449 -35.95 -2.46 -33.91
C LEU A 449 -36.79 -2.80 -35.16
N VAL A 450 -36.62 -2.06 -36.25
CA VAL A 450 -37.36 -2.30 -37.50
C VAL A 450 -36.76 -3.48 -38.26
N ARG A 451 -35.44 -3.48 -38.45
CA ARG A 451 -34.72 -4.50 -39.23
C ARG A 451 -34.71 -5.86 -38.55
N ASP A 452 -34.38 -5.90 -37.26
CA ASP A 452 -34.09 -7.16 -36.56
C ASP A 452 -35.32 -7.69 -35.81
N TYR A 453 -36.23 -6.79 -35.40
CA TYR A 453 -37.42 -7.13 -34.61
C TYR A 453 -38.75 -6.88 -35.32
N GLN A 454 -38.71 -6.43 -36.58
CA GLN A 454 -39.90 -6.25 -37.43
C GLN A 454 -40.94 -5.27 -36.85
N ILE A 455 -40.52 -4.30 -36.04
CA ILE A 455 -41.41 -3.25 -35.56
C ILE A 455 -41.74 -2.29 -36.72
N THR A 456 -43.01 -1.95 -36.88
CA THR A 456 -43.48 -1.02 -37.92
C THR A 456 -42.83 0.36 -37.78
N GLN A 457 -42.09 0.80 -38.79
CA GLN A 457 -41.34 2.08 -38.82
C GLN A 457 -42.19 3.28 -38.38
N GLN A 458 -43.45 3.36 -38.82
CA GLN A 458 -44.35 4.49 -38.54
C GLN A 458 -44.62 4.71 -37.04
N ARG A 459 -44.41 3.67 -36.22
CA ARG A 459 -44.60 3.70 -34.77
C ARG A 459 -43.39 4.25 -34.02
N LEU A 460 -42.25 4.43 -34.69
CA LEU A 460 -41.00 4.86 -34.09
C LEU A 460 -40.48 6.12 -34.80
N GLN A 461 -40.09 7.12 -34.03
CA GLN A 461 -39.48 8.33 -34.57
C GLN A 461 -38.22 8.69 -33.80
N ALA A 462 -37.07 8.67 -34.47
CA ALA A 462 -35.81 9.07 -33.86
C ALA A 462 -35.74 10.59 -33.66
N VAL A 463 -35.26 11.02 -32.49
CA VAL A 463 -35.00 12.42 -32.13
C VAL A 463 -33.66 12.48 -31.41
N GLY A 464 -32.75 13.36 -31.82
CA GLY A 464 -31.57 13.66 -31.01
C GLY A 464 -31.76 14.95 -30.24
N VAL A 465 -31.35 15.00 -28.98
CA VAL A 465 -31.34 16.25 -28.18
C VAL A 465 -29.93 16.64 -27.70
N GLY A 466 -28.91 15.85 -28.03
CA GLY A 466 -27.53 16.14 -27.67
C GLY A 466 -27.37 16.32 -26.15
N PRO A 467 -26.63 17.35 -25.69
CA PRO A 467 -26.33 17.55 -24.28
C PRO A 467 -27.34 18.47 -23.55
N VAL A 468 -28.44 18.89 -24.19
CA VAL A 468 -29.31 19.97 -23.66
C VAL A 468 -30.30 19.52 -22.58
N ALA A 469 -30.45 18.21 -22.38
CA ALA A 469 -31.34 17.62 -21.38
C ALA A 469 -30.57 16.64 -20.46
N PRO A 470 -29.57 17.13 -19.70
CA PRO A 470 -28.79 16.29 -18.82
C PRO A 470 -29.64 15.78 -17.66
N LEU A 471 -29.52 14.49 -17.36
CA LEU A 471 -30.15 13.85 -16.19
C LEU A 471 -29.35 14.16 -14.91
N ALA A 472 -28.05 14.36 -15.04
CA ALA A 472 -27.14 14.68 -13.95
C ALA A 472 -26.10 15.73 -14.39
N ALA A 473 -25.47 16.41 -13.44
CA ALA A 473 -24.41 17.38 -13.72
C ALA A 473 -23.25 16.70 -14.47
N ASN A 474 -22.73 17.32 -15.53
CA ASN A 474 -21.58 16.76 -16.28
C ASN A 474 -20.23 17.03 -15.57
N ASP A 475 -20.13 16.70 -14.29
CA ASP A 475 -19.01 17.02 -13.40
C ASP A 475 -18.09 15.83 -13.11
N ASN A 476 -18.53 14.61 -13.42
CA ASN A 476 -17.74 13.38 -13.30
C ASN A 476 -18.18 12.35 -14.36
N ASP A 477 -17.37 11.30 -14.55
CA ASP A 477 -17.60 10.30 -15.61
C ASP A 477 -18.86 9.45 -15.40
N ASP A 478 -19.26 9.18 -14.15
CA ASP A 478 -20.50 8.46 -13.84
C ASP A 478 -21.72 9.27 -14.28
N ASN A 479 -21.76 10.55 -13.93
CA ASN A 479 -22.85 11.43 -14.35
C ASN A 479 -22.86 11.65 -15.86
N MET A 480 -21.70 11.78 -16.50
CA MET A 480 -21.61 11.86 -17.96
C MET A 480 -22.12 10.56 -18.62
N GLN A 481 -21.81 9.39 -18.06
CA GLN A 481 -22.36 8.12 -18.55
C GLN A 481 -23.88 8.07 -18.45
N ARG A 482 -24.48 8.60 -17.37
CA ARG A 482 -25.94 8.74 -17.23
C ARG A 482 -26.56 9.66 -18.27
N ASN A 483 -25.81 10.65 -18.76
CA ASN A 483 -26.26 11.55 -19.82
C ASN A 483 -26.14 10.91 -21.21
N ARG A 484 -25.24 9.94 -21.41
CA ARG A 484 -25.12 9.13 -22.64
C ARG A 484 -26.17 8.01 -22.68
N ARG A 485 -27.45 8.37 -22.90
CA ARG A 485 -28.59 7.44 -22.86
C ARG A 485 -29.51 7.54 -24.07
N VAL A 486 -30.41 6.58 -24.20
CA VAL A 486 -31.59 6.65 -25.09
C VAL A 486 -32.84 6.63 -24.22
N GLU A 487 -33.88 7.35 -24.62
CA GLU A 487 -35.15 7.43 -23.89
C GLU A 487 -36.31 7.14 -24.86
N LEU A 488 -37.32 6.42 -24.38
CA LEU A 488 -38.56 6.21 -25.12
C LEU A 488 -39.60 7.20 -24.59
N VAL A 489 -40.15 8.03 -25.47
CA VAL A 489 -41.16 9.04 -25.10
C VAL A 489 -42.43 8.79 -25.89
N LEU A 490 -43.60 8.85 -25.26
CA LEU A 490 -44.86 8.65 -25.95
C LEU A 490 -45.11 9.75 -27.01
N LYS A 491 -45.46 9.37 -28.26
CA LYS A 491 -45.61 10.32 -29.38
C LYS A 491 -46.87 11.21 -29.27
N ALA A 492 -47.92 10.71 -28.64
CA ALA A 492 -49.10 11.45 -28.20
C ALA A 492 -49.84 10.55 -27.20
N PRO A 493 -50.52 11.09 -26.18
CA PRO A 493 -51.39 10.29 -25.34
C PRO A 493 -52.48 9.69 -26.22
N MET A 494 -52.56 8.36 -26.31
CA MET A 494 -53.86 7.75 -26.56
C MET A 494 -54.77 8.28 -25.46
N PHE A 495 -55.90 8.87 -25.87
CA PHE A 495 -56.94 9.35 -24.98
C PHE A 495 -57.06 8.45 -23.75
N LEU A 496 -56.80 9.03 -22.57
CA LEU A 496 -57.09 8.45 -21.26
C LEU A 496 -58.57 8.07 -21.17
#